data_AF-A0A2W0ES54-F1
#
_entry.id   AF-A0A2W0ES54-F1
#
_cell.length_a   1.000
_cell.length_b   1.000
_cell.length_c   1.000
_cell.angle_alpha   90.00
_cell.angle_beta   90.00
_cell.angle_gamma   90.00
#
_symmetry.space_group_name_H-M   'P 1'
#
loop_
_entity.id
_entity.type
_entity.pdbx_description
1 polymer ?
#
loop_
_entity_poly.entity_id
_entity_poly.type
_entity_poly.pdbx_seq_one_letter_code
_entity_poly.pdbx_strand_id
1 'polypeptide(L)'
;MEIEATVLAIKRAQQVLDTAYFGLKTLKSGDPAEKSAGLRNVLVFGRSVTFVIQNLRTIVGESKFNSWYEPHQNQMRADPLMRYFVEARNNLEKQGRLDVAVSGTVHSFSGGDLAKIEKPPFDATSFFMGDQNGGSGWEMDLGGGETIKYYVSIPKTVGEFRQVFHSLPDNIPEELRSLSVDALCEIYLGKLSGLLAAVKKEFLIGPKERPYLRLVK
;
A
#
# COMPACT_ATOMS: atom_id res chain seq x y z
N MET A 1 33.81 5.67 6.33
CA MET A 1 33.20 5.12 5.10
C MET A 1 32.04 4.17 5.38
N GLU A 2 32.22 3.03 6.05
CA GLU A 2 31.13 2.05 6.24
C GLU A 2 29.92 2.59 7.03
N ILE A 3 30.14 3.40 8.07
CA ILE A 3 29.07 4.02 8.87
C ILE A 3 28.25 5.00 8.02
N GLU A 4 28.89 5.87 7.25
CA GLU A 4 28.21 6.85 6.39
C GLU A 4 27.42 6.16 5.28
N ALA A 5 28.00 5.11 4.67
CA ALA A 5 27.31 4.30 3.67
C ALA A 5 26.08 3.59 4.26
N THR A 6 26.19 3.07 5.49
CA THR A 6 25.08 2.44 6.22
C THR A 6 23.97 3.43 6.51
N VAL A 7 24.31 4.61 7.06
CA VAL A 7 23.35 5.69 7.32
C VAL A 7 22.63 6.11 6.04
N LEU A 8 23.39 6.27 4.94
CA LEU A 8 22.82 6.65 3.65
C LEU A 8 21.88 5.57 3.09
N ALA A 9 22.24 4.29 3.17
CA ALA A 9 21.40 3.20 2.72
C ALA A 9 20.08 3.12 3.52
N ILE A 10 20.14 3.30 4.84
CA ILE A 10 18.94 3.32 5.70
C ILE A 10 18.08 4.54 5.41
N LYS A 11 18.67 5.72 5.17
CA LYS A 11 17.94 6.91 4.75
C LYS A 11 17.20 6.68 3.42
N ARG A 12 17.84 6.02 2.46
CA ARG A 12 17.19 5.65 1.19
C ARG A 12 16.02 4.68 1.39
N ALA A 13 16.18 3.70 2.27
CA ALA A 13 15.08 2.78 2.61
C ALA A 13 13.89 3.52 3.24
N GLN A 14 14.16 4.52 4.10
CA GLN A 14 13.13 5.40 4.65
C GLN A 14 12.41 6.20 3.56
N GLN A 15 13.15 6.84 2.65
CA GLN A 15 12.55 7.61 1.55
C GLN A 15 11.64 6.75 0.68
N VAL A 16 12.04 5.50 0.39
CA VAL A 16 11.19 4.56 -0.36
C VAL A 16 9.93 4.18 0.43
N LEU A 17 10.04 3.98 1.75
CA LEU A 17 8.88 3.74 2.60
C LEU A 17 7.94 4.96 2.66
N ASP A 18 8.50 6.17 2.72
CA ASP A 18 7.72 7.42 2.71
C ASP A 18 6.92 7.56 1.41
N THR A 19 7.51 7.21 0.25
CA THR A 19 6.79 7.16 -1.03
C THR A 19 5.65 6.14 -1.01
N ALA A 20 5.85 4.97 -0.40
CA ALA A 20 4.78 3.98 -0.25
C ALA A 20 3.64 4.52 0.64
N TYR A 21 3.95 5.22 1.73
CA TYR A 21 2.95 5.88 2.57
C TYR A 21 2.23 7.03 1.87
N PHE A 22 2.92 7.77 1.00
CA PHE A 22 2.26 8.75 0.12
C PHE A 22 1.23 8.06 -0.79
N GLY A 23 1.58 6.91 -1.36
CA GLY A 23 0.64 6.06 -2.10
C GLY A 23 -0.58 5.66 -1.28
N LEU A 24 -0.37 5.24 -0.02
CA LEU A 24 -1.47 4.91 0.90
C LEU A 24 -2.35 6.13 1.19
N LYS A 25 -1.76 7.32 1.38
CA LYS A 25 -2.51 8.56 1.57
C LYS A 25 -3.40 8.84 0.35
N THR A 26 -2.85 8.78 -0.86
CA THR A 26 -3.62 8.96 -2.10
C THR A 26 -4.71 7.91 -2.24
N LEU A 27 -4.48 6.66 -1.85
CA LEU A 27 -5.49 5.62 -1.87
C LEU A 27 -6.66 5.92 -0.89
N LYS A 28 -6.36 6.47 0.30
CA LYS A 28 -7.36 6.79 1.32
C LYS A 28 -8.17 8.04 0.99
N SER A 29 -7.49 9.10 0.55
CA SER A 29 -8.07 10.45 0.45
C SER A 29 -8.10 11.04 -0.95
N GLY A 30 -7.50 10.37 -1.94
CA GLY A 30 -7.54 10.82 -3.32
C GLY A 30 -8.91 10.59 -3.95
N ASP A 31 -9.19 11.35 -5.00
CA ASP A 31 -10.39 11.14 -5.80
C ASP A 31 -10.37 9.72 -6.37
N PRO A 32 -11.53 9.12 -6.69
CA PRO A 32 -11.57 7.73 -7.16
C PRO A 32 -10.62 7.45 -8.34
N ALA A 33 -10.41 8.42 -9.24
CA ALA A 33 -9.43 8.30 -10.32
C ALA A 33 -7.98 8.10 -9.81
N GLU A 34 -7.62 8.74 -8.70
CA GLU A 34 -6.28 8.71 -8.11
C GLU A 34 -6.02 7.46 -7.27
N LYS A 35 -7.06 6.83 -6.73
CA LYS A 35 -6.94 5.66 -5.83
C LYS A 35 -6.13 4.54 -6.46
N SER A 36 -6.34 4.28 -7.76
CA SER A 36 -5.58 3.27 -8.51
C SER A 36 -4.07 3.57 -8.54
N ALA A 37 -3.69 4.84 -8.69
CA ALA A 37 -2.29 5.28 -8.65
C ALA A 37 -1.71 5.15 -7.23
N GLY A 38 -2.50 5.49 -6.21
CA GLY A 38 -2.15 5.28 -4.81
C GLY A 38 -1.80 3.83 -4.50
N LEU A 39 -2.66 2.88 -4.90
CA LEU A 39 -2.41 1.45 -4.71
C LEU A 39 -1.18 0.96 -5.49
N ARG A 40 -1.01 1.38 -6.74
CA ARG A 40 0.20 1.05 -7.54
C ARG A 40 1.48 1.47 -6.80
N ASN A 41 1.48 2.67 -6.23
CA ASN A 41 2.61 3.18 -5.45
C ASN A 41 2.88 2.33 -4.21
N VAL A 42 1.85 1.93 -3.45
CA VAL A 42 2.02 1.01 -2.30
C VAL A 42 2.67 -0.31 -2.74
N LEU A 43 2.14 -0.95 -3.79
CA LEU A 43 2.62 -2.25 -4.25
C LEU A 43 4.09 -2.21 -4.72
N VAL A 44 4.44 -1.20 -5.52
CA VAL A 44 5.77 -1.06 -6.10
C VAL A 44 6.79 -0.60 -5.06
N PHE A 45 6.52 0.49 -4.34
CA PHE A 45 7.48 1.05 -3.40
C PHE A 45 7.56 0.23 -2.11
N GLY A 46 6.47 -0.41 -1.66
CA GLY A 46 6.50 -1.31 -0.51
C GLY A 46 7.49 -2.47 -0.70
N ARG A 47 7.46 -3.15 -1.85
CA ARG A 47 8.45 -4.20 -2.15
C ARG A 47 9.87 -3.63 -2.22
N SER A 48 10.01 -2.43 -2.80
CA SER A 48 11.30 -1.76 -2.96
C SER A 48 11.99 -1.47 -1.63
N VAL A 49 11.25 -1.23 -0.53
CA VAL A 49 11.83 -1.05 0.82
C VAL A 49 12.75 -2.21 1.18
N THR A 50 12.27 -3.44 1.03
CA THR A 50 13.06 -4.64 1.38
C THR A 50 14.26 -4.86 0.46
N PHE A 51 14.19 -4.45 -0.82
CA PHE A 51 15.34 -4.51 -1.73
C PHE A 51 16.42 -3.51 -1.32
N VAL A 52 16.03 -2.28 -0.96
CA VAL A 52 16.98 -1.27 -0.49
C VAL A 52 17.61 -1.69 0.84
N ILE A 53 16.85 -2.30 1.76
CA ILE A 53 17.40 -2.89 3.00
C ILE A 53 18.42 -3.99 2.68
N GLN A 54 18.14 -4.86 1.71
CA GLN A 54 19.06 -5.95 1.34
C GLN A 54 20.39 -5.46 0.78
N ASN A 55 20.47 -4.25 0.23
CA ASN A 55 21.74 -3.65 -0.17
C ASN A 55 22.69 -3.42 1.02
N LEU A 56 22.20 -3.39 2.27
CA LEU A 56 23.06 -3.34 3.45
C LEU A 56 23.97 -4.57 3.55
N ARG A 57 23.59 -5.71 2.97
CA ARG A 57 24.40 -6.95 2.99
C ARG A 57 25.83 -6.73 2.52
N THR A 58 26.03 -5.91 1.50
CA THR A 58 27.36 -5.62 0.96
C THR A 58 28.11 -4.56 1.78
N ILE A 59 27.39 -3.74 2.56
CA ILE A 59 27.94 -2.62 3.33
C ILE A 59 28.38 -3.08 4.73
N VAL A 60 27.56 -3.88 5.42
CA VAL A 60 27.79 -4.28 6.83
C VAL A 60 28.42 -5.66 6.96
N GLY A 61 28.71 -6.31 5.83
CA GLY A 61 29.22 -7.67 5.75
C GLY A 61 28.10 -8.72 5.69
N GLU A 62 28.29 -9.68 4.79
CA GLU A 62 27.28 -10.70 4.48
C GLU A 62 26.90 -11.56 5.69
N SER A 63 27.88 -12.06 6.43
CA SER A 63 27.65 -12.93 7.58
C SER A 63 26.82 -12.20 8.67
N LYS A 64 27.18 -10.95 8.98
CA LYS A 64 26.46 -10.13 9.96
C LYS A 64 25.03 -9.84 9.49
N PHE A 65 24.87 -9.42 8.25
CA PHE A 65 23.56 -9.09 7.70
C PHE A 65 22.64 -10.31 7.64
N ASN A 66 23.11 -11.43 7.10
CA ASN A 66 22.30 -12.64 6.93
C ASN A 66 21.84 -13.19 8.29
N SER A 67 22.74 -13.24 9.27
CA SER A 67 22.41 -13.72 10.63
C SER A 67 21.27 -12.91 11.28
N TRP A 68 21.21 -11.61 11.01
CA TRP A 68 20.16 -10.73 11.51
C TRP A 68 18.89 -10.75 10.64
N TYR A 69 19.03 -10.75 9.32
CA TYR A 69 17.90 -10.58 8.39
C TYR A 69 17.12 -11.87 8.14
N GLU A 70 17.76 -13.04 8.20
CA GLU A 70 17.12 -14.32 7.91
C GLU A 70 15.89 -14.61 8.79
N PRO A 71 15.90 -14.40 10.12
CA PRO A 71 14.70 -14.52 10.94
C PRO A 71 13.55 -13.61 10.48
N HIS A 72 13.84 -12.35 10.15
CA HIS A 72 12.84 -11.40 9.64
C HIS A 72 12.30 -11.82 8.28
N GLN A 73 13.17 -12.31 7.39
CA GLN A 73 12.78 -12.82 6.09
C GLN A 73 11.86 -14.04 6.22
N ASN A 74 12.15 -14.94 7.16
CA ASN A 74 11.33 -16.12 7.42
C ASN A 74 9.96 -15.74 8.00
N GLN A 75 9.89 -14.76 8.91
CA GLN A 75 8.62 -14.21 9.40
C GLN A 75 7.78 -13.63 8.24
N MET A 76 8.39 -12.80 7.38
CA MET A 76 7.69 -12.24 6.22
C MET A 76 7.24 -13.31 5.21
N ARG A 77 8.02 -14.38 5.01
CA ARG A 77 7.63 -15.51 4.15
C ARG A 77 6.48 -16.32 4.73
N ALA A 78 6.43 -16.48 6.06
CA ALA A 78 5.35 -17.20 6.72
C ALA A 78 4.03 -16.40 6.74
N ASP A 79 4.13 -15.07 6.65
CA ASP A 79 2.99 -14.16 6.72
C ASP A 79 2.14 -14.19 5.43
N PRO A 80 0.86 -14.62 5.50
CA PRO A 80 -0.03 -14.68 4.33
C PRO A 80 -0.24 -13.33 3.65
N LEU A 81 -0.35 -12.25 4.43
CA LEU A 81 -0.56 -10.91 3.88
C LEU A 81 0.69 -10.42 3.13
N MET A 82 1.87 -10.58 3.73
CA MET A 82 3.12 -10.17 3.07
C MET A 82 3.34 -10.93 1.75
N ARG A 83 3.04 -12.23 1.72
CA ARG A 83 3.08 -13.04 0.49
C ARG A 83 2.10 -12.52 -0.56
N TYR A 84 0.86 -12.25 -0.15
CA TYR A 84 -0.14 -11.69 -1.05
C TYR A 84 0.33 -10.37 -1.70
N PHE A 85 0.93 -9.46 -0.93
CA PHE A 85 1.46 -8.20 -1.48
C PHE A 85 2.58 -8.41 -2.52
N VAL A 86 3.38 -9.49 -2.39
CA VAL A 86 4.36 -9.87 -3.43
C VAL A 86 3.67 -10.36 -4.70
N GLU A 87 2.64 -11.19 -4.56
CA GLU A 87 1.85 -11.69 -5.68
C GLU A 87 1.08 -10.57 -6.40
N ALA A 88 0.41 -9.70 -5.64
CA ALA A 88 -0.31 -8.53 -6.16
C ALA A 88 0.62 -7.61 -6.95
N ARG A 89 1.82 -7.32 -6.44
CA ARG A 89 2.84 -6.56 -7.18
C ARG A 89 3.29 -7.29 -8.44
N ASN A 90 3.54 -8.60 -8.37
CA ASN A 90 3.95 -9.38 -9.53
C ASN A 90 2.87 -9.41 -10.62
N ASN A 91 1.60 -9.53 -10.24
CA ASN A 91 0.48 -9.44 -11.15
C ASN A 91 0.39 -8.05 -11.78
N LEU A 92 0.54 -6.99 -10.98
CA LEU A 92 0.57 -5.62 -11.48
C LEU A 92 1.68 -5.42 -12.53
N GLU A 93 2.89 -5.88 -12.27
CA GLU A 93 4.00 -5.68 -13.22
C GLU A 93 3.89 -6.53 -14.47
N LYS A 94 3.41 -7.77 -14.35
CA LYS A 94 3.31 -8.70 -15.50
C LYS A 94 2.08 -8.43 -16.36
N GLN A 95 0.99 -7.98 -15.76
CA GLN A 95 -0.32 -7.87 -16.41
C GLN A 95 -0.85 -6.43 -16.48
N GLY A 96 -0.18 -5.46 -15.84
CA GLY A 96 -0.59 -4.05 -15.83
C GLY A 96 -1.86 -3.75 -15.01
N ARG A 97 -2.48 -4.76 -14.40
CA ARG A 97 -3.78 -4.69 -13.73
C ARG A 97 -3.69 -4.87 -12.22
N LEU A 98 -4.55 -4.16 -11.50
CA LEU A 98 -4.75 -4.32 -10.06
C LEU A 98 -5.79 -5.43 -9.82
N ASP A 99 -5.51 -6.33 -8.89
CA ASP A 99 -6.41 -7.43 -8.50
C ASP A 99 -7.42 -6.95 -7.44
N VAL A 100 -8.22 -5.96 -7.82
CA VAL A 100 -9.22 -5.34 -6.93
C VAL A 100 -10.61 -5.54 -7.50
N ALA A 101 -11.56 -5.74 -6.59
CA ALA A 101 -12.98 -5.72 -6.85
C ALA A 101 -13.64 -4.64 -6.00
N VAL A 102 -14.91 -4.38 -6.27
CA VAL A 102 -15.70 -3.42 -5.51
C VAL A 102 -16.71 -4.20 -4.69
N SER A 103 -16.76 -3.88 -3.41
CA SER A 103 -17.80 -4.36 -2.50
C SER A 103 -18.59 -3.16 -2.04
N GLY A 104 -19.91 -3.24 -2.10
CA GLY A 104 -20.75 -2.18 -1.59
C GLY A 104 -22.13 -2.66 -1.24
N THR A 105 -22.82 -1.85 -0.45
CA THR A 105 -24.21 -2.04 -0.07
C THR A 105 -24.99 -0.81 -0.46
N VAL A 106 -26.10 -1.01 -1.17
CA VAL A 106 -27.09 0.03 -1.44
C VAL A 106 -28.18 -0.09 -0.38
N HIS A 107 -28.34 0.96 0.42
CA HIS A 107 -29.36 1.02 1.46
C HIS A 107 -30.68 1.60 0.94
N SER A 108 -30.59 2.61 0.07
CA SER A 108 -31.74 3.24 -0.57
C SER A 108 -31.33 3.87 -1.89
N PHE A 109 -32.17 3.74 -2.92
CA PHE A 109 -31.92 4.40 -4.20
C PHE A 109 -33.25 4.80 -4.85
N SER A 110 -33.55 6.09 -4.80
CA SER A 110 -34.76 6.69 -5.38
C SER A 110 -34.44 8.00 -6.09
N GLY A 111 -35.39 8.49 -6.91
CA GLY A 111 -35.26 9.81 -7.55
C GLY A 111 -35.09 10.95 -6.53
N GLY A 112 -35.66 10.82 -5.33
CA GLY A 112 -35.48 11.79 -4.24
C GLY A 112 -34.08 11.78 -3.64
N ASP A 113 -33.36 10.65 -3.70
CA ASP A 113 -31.97 10.58 -3.25
C ASP A 113 -31.02 11.13 -4.32
N LEU A 114 -31.30 10.88 -5.59
CA LEU A 114 -30.58 11.49 -6.72
C LEU A 114 -30.67 13.02 -6.75
N ALA A 115 -31.73 13.60 -6.16
CA ALA A 115 -31.88 15.05 -6.03
C ALA A 115 -30.99 15.66 -4.93
N LYS A 116 -30.53 14.86 -3.97
CA LYS A 116 -29.63 15.29 -2.87
C LYS A 116 -28.15 15.15 -3.24
N ILE A 117 -27.85 14.44 -4.31
CA ILE A 117 -26.49 14.22 -4.81
C ILE A 117 -26.10 15.43 -5.67
N GLU A 118 -24.87 15.89 -5.47
CA GLU A 118 -24.27 16.96 -6.27
C GLU A 118 -24.45 16.70 -7.77
N LYS A 119 -24.93 17.70 -8.49
CA LYS A 119 -25.14 17.62 -9.93
C LYS A 119 -23.86 18.04 -10.66
N PRO A 120 -23.54 17.39 -11.79
CA PRO A 120 -22.41 17.80 -12.60
C PRO A 120 -22.66 19.19 -13.22
N PRO A 121 -21.59 19.89 -13.64
CA PRO A 121 -21.69 21.21 -14.27
C PRO A 121 -22.35 21.20 -15.66
N PHE A 122 -22.48 20.02 -16.29
CA PHE A 122 -23.08 19.82 -17.61
C PHE A 122 -24.08 18.66 -17.56
N ASP A 123 -24.83 18.45 -18.65
CA ASP A 123 -25.79 17.36 -18.75
C ASP A 123 -25.10 16.00 -18.59
N ALA A 124 -25.68 15.17 -17.72
CA ALA A 124 -25.24 13.80 -17.49
C ALA A 124 -26.09 12.82 -18.31
N THR A 125 -25.44 11.79 -18.84
CA THR A 125 -26.09 10.68 -19.53
C THR A 125 -26.56 9.61 -18.56
N SER A 126 -25.81 9.35 -17.50
CA SER A 126 -26.11 8.30 -16.53
C SER A 126 -25.56 8.60 -15.13
N PHE A 127 -26.07 7.91 -14.12
CA PHE A 127 -25.50 7.88 -12.77
C PHE A 127 -24.97 6.47 -12.47
N PHE A 128 -23.77 6.39 -11.91
CA PHE A 128 -23.13 5.13 -11.51
C PHE A 128 -22.81 5.10 -10.02
N MET A 129 -22.81 3.89 -9.46
CA MET A 129 -22.44 3.64 -8.07
C MET A 129 -21.44 2.50 -7.97
N GLY A 130 -20.34 2.72 -7.27
CA GLY A 130 -19.33 1.69 -7.03
C GLY A 130 -18.62 1.21 -8.30
N ASP A 131 -18.04 2.14 -9.06
CA ASP A 131 -17.17 1.80 -10.19
C ASP A 131 -15.90 1.06 -9.75
N GLN A 132 -15.02 0.67 -10.68
CA GLN A 132 -13.81 -0.10 -10.37
C GLN A 132 -12.88 0.53 -9.29
N ASN A 133 -13.01 1.82 -9.03
CA ASN A 133 -12.27 2.55 -8.01
C ASN A 133 -13.02 2.69 -6.67
N GLY A 134 -14.21 2.08 -6.57
CA GLY A 134 -15.18 2.27 -5.50
C GLY A 134 -15.85 3.64 -5.51
N GLY A 135 -15.73 4.40 -6.61
CA GLY A 135 -16.31 5.73 -6.75
C GLY A 135 -17.76 5.67 -7.22
N SER A 136 -18.52 6.73 -6.94
CA SER A 136 -19.87 6.93 -7.47
C SER A 136 -19.94 8.31 -8.13
N GLY A 137 -20.83 8.51 -9.07
CA GLY A 137 -20.79 9.72 -9.89
C GLY A 137 -21.71 9.72 -11.09
N TRP A 138 -21.48 10.70 -11.94
CA TRP A 138 -22.21 10.91 -13.17
C TRP A 138 -21.30 10.63 -14.37
N GLU A 139 -21.88 10.01 -15.40
CA GLU A 139 -21.28 9.93 -16.72
C GLU A 139 -21.76 11.12 -17.55
N MET A 140 -20.84 11.77 -18.26
CA MET A 140 -21.13 12.95 -19.09
C MET A 140 -20.55 12.75 -20.48
N ASP A 141 -21.32 13.09 -21.52
CA ASP A 141 -20.84 13.19 -22.90
C ASP A 141 -20.57 14.65 -23.23
N LEU A 142 -19.32 14.96 -23.57
CA LEU A 142 -18.90 16.33 -23.92
C LEU A 142 -19.09 16.65 -25.42
N GLY A 143 -19.85 15.84 -26.16
CA GLY A 143 -20.18 16.08 -27.57
C GLY A 143 -19.17 15.50 -28.56
N GLY A 144 -18.31 14.59 -28.12
CA GLY A 144 -17.26 13.95 -28.92
C GLY A 144 -17.35 12.42 -28.98
N GLY A 145 -18.38 11.81 -28.37
CA GLY A 145 -18.53 10.36 -28.26
C GLY A 145 -17.68 9.70 -27.17
N GLU A 146 -16.85 10.48 -26.46
CA GLU A 146 -16.14 10.02 -25.27
C GLU A 146 -16.90 10.42 -24.01
N THR A 147 -17.18 9.44 -23.15
CA THR A 147 -17.84 9.65 -21.87
C THR A 147 -16.79 9.86 -20.77
N ILE A 148 -16.94 10.93 -19.98
CA ILE A 148 -16.11 11.18 -18.80
C ILE A 148 -16.89 10.93 -17.51
N LYS A 149 -16.17 10.60 -16.44
CA LYS A 149 -16.75 10.40 -15.11
C LYS A 149 -16.56 11.64 -14.25
N TYR A 150 -17.66 12.16 -13.69
CA TYR A 150 -17.67 13.18 -12.66
C TYR A 150 -18.03 12.52 -11.32
N TYR A 151 -17.02 12.31 -10.46
CA TYR A 151 -17.20 11.64 -9.18
C TYR A 151 -17.84 12.57 -8.15
N VAL A 152 -18.73 12.02 -7.33
CA VAL A 152 -19.42 12.72 -6.25
C VAL A 152 -19.43 11.86 -5.00
N SER A 153 -19.53 12.51 -3.84
CA SER A 153 -19.78 11.80 -2.59
C SER A 153 -21.26 11.45 -2.46
N ILE A 154 -21.57 10.17 -2.31
CA ILE A 154 -22.94 9.74 -1.99
C ILE A 154 -23.13 9.69 -0.47
N PRO A 155 -24.31 10.09 0.05
CA PRO A 155 -24.60 9.90 1.46
C PRO A 155 -24.57 8.42 1.85
N LYS A 156 -24.04 8.10 3.04
CA LYS A 156 -24.02 6.73 3.59
C LYS A 156 -25.40 6.10 3.70
N THR A 157 -26.45 6.92 3.81
CA THR A 157 -27.85 6.48 3.82
C THR A 157 -28.32 5.95 2.45
N VAL A 158 -27.63 6.30 1.37
CA VAL A 158 -27.88 5.82 0.00
C VAL A 158 -27.09 4.54 -0.22
N GLY A 159 -25.78 4.57 0.06
CA GLY A 159 -24.94 3.39 -0.02
C GLY A 159 -23.50 3.66 0.38
N GLU A 160 -22.75 2.57 0.55
CA GLU A 160 -21.32 2.60 0.83
C GLU A 160 -20.60 1.61 -0.09
N PHE A 161 -19.52 2.06 -0.72
CA PHE A 161 -18.71 1.26 -1.64
C PHE A 161 -17.23 1.37 -1.27
N ARG A 162 -16.51 0.25 -1.38
CA ARG A 162 -15.08 0.17 -1.07
C ARG A 162 -14.38 -0.81 -2.00
N GLN A 163 -13.10 -0.55 -2.23
CA GLN A 163 -12.24 -1.51 -2.91
C GLN A 163 -11.86 -2.65 -1.95
N VAL A 164 -11.97 -3.87 -2.44
CA VAL A 164 -11.52 -5.10 -1.78
C VAL A 164 -10.55 -5.83 -2.71
N PHE A 165 -9.62 -6.60 -2.15
CA PHE A 165 -8.78 -7.47 -2.97
C PHE A 165 -9.60 -8.69 -3.42
N HIS A 166 -9.55 -9.00 -4.72
CA HIS A 166 -10.37 -10.06 -5.30
C HIS A 166 -9.82 -11.45 -4.94
N SER A 167 -8.50 -11.64 -5.01
CA SER A 167 -7.86 -12.96 -4.89
C SER A 167 -7.04 -13.10 -3.60
N LEU A 168 -7.59 -12.70 -2.44
CA LEU A 168 -6.93 -12.97 -1.15
C LEU A 168 -6.77 -14.48 -0.93
N PRO A 169 -5.60 -14.98 -0.50
CA PRO A 169 -5.35 -16.40 -0.36
C PRO A 169 -6.15 -17.02 0.80
N ASP A 170 -6.46 -18.32 0.69
CA ASP A 170 -7.33 -19.02 1.63
C ASP A 170 -6.79 -19.13 3.07
N ASN A 171 -5.48 -18.94 3.24
CA ASN A 171 -4.84 -18.94 4.55
C ASN A 171 -4.68 -17.54 5.16
N ILE A 172 -5.28 -16.50 4.56
CA ILE A 172 -5.42 -15.20 5.21
C ILE A 172 -6.31 -15.35 6.46
N PRO A 173 -5.89 -14.81 7.62
CA PRO A 173 -6.72 -14.73 8.81
C PRO A 173 -8.07 -14.04 8.54
N GLU A 174 -9.13 -14.56 9.14
CA GLU A 174 -10.51 -14.10 8.89
C GLU A 174 -10.69 -12.60 9.18
N GLU A 175 -10.03 -12.09 10.22
CA GLU A 175 -10.03 -10.69 10.59
C GLU A 175 -9.49 -9.76 9.49
N LEU A 176 -8.65 -10.27 8.59
CA LEU A 176 -8.10 -9.51 7.47
C LEU A 176 -8.98 -9.59 6.21
N ARG A 177 -9.79 -10.65 6.04
CA ARG A 177 -10.60 -10.85 4.82
C ARG A 177 -11.66 -9.78 4.62
N SER A 178 -12.20 -9.27 5.72
CA SER A 178 -13.28 -8.28 5.70
C SER A 178 -12.80 -6.83 5.56
N LEU A 179 -11.48 -6.62 5.58
CA LEU A 179 -10.86 -5.30 5.52
C LEU A 179 -10.82 -4.76 4.09
N SER A 180 -10.86 -3.43 3.98
CA SER A 180 -10.64 -2.75 2.71
C SER A 180 -9.18 -2.84 2.26
N VAL A 181 -8.96 -2.59 0.97
CA VAL A 181 -7.62 -2.55 0.37
C VAL A 181 -6.69 -1.59 1.13
N ASP A 182 -7.17 -0.40 1.49
CA ASP A 182 -6.36 0.61 2.19
C ASP A 182 -5.98 0.19 3.61
N ALA A 183 -6.87 -0.49 4.34
CA ALA A 183 -6.57 -1.03 5.66
C ALA A 183 -5.51 -2.15 5.58
N LEU A 184 -5.61 -3.04 4.59
CA LEU A 184 -4.61 -4.07 4.35
C LEU A 184 -3.25 -3.48 3.94
N CYS A 185 -3.26 -2.41 3.14
CA CYS A 185 -2.05 -1.66 2.80
C CYS A 185 -1.41 -1.02 4.04
N GLU A 186 -2.20 -0.47 4.95
CA GLU A 186 -1.72 0.10 6.21
C GLU A 186 -1.03 -0.94 7.10
N ILE A 187 -1.64 -2.12 7.24
CA ILE A 187 -1.02 -3.24 7.99
C ILE A 187 0.29 -3.68 7.34
N TYR A 188 0.30 -3.82 6.01
CA TYR A 188 1.49 -4.18 5.24
C TYR A 188 2.63 -3.16 5.41
N LEU A 189 2.35 -1.87 5.23
CA LEU A 189 3.35 -0.82 5.41
C LEU A 189 3.78 -0.69 6.88
N GLY A 190 2.90 -0.96 7.83
CA GLY A 190 3.24 -1.05 9.26
C GLY A 190 4.30 -2.12 9.53
N LYS A 191 4.17 -3.31 8.91
CA LYS A 191 5.20 -4.38 9.02
C LYS A 191 6.54 -3.95 8.42
N LEU A 192 6.54 -3.27 7.27
CA LEU A 192 7.76 -2.74 6.65
C LEU A 192 8.41 -1.62 7.48
N SER A 193 7.60 -0.76 8.08
CA SER A 193 8.05 0.28 9.02
C SER A 193 8.70 -0.34 10.25
N GLY A 194 8.10 -1.39 10.81
CA GLY A 194 8.68 -2.18 11.90
C GLY A 194 10.03 -2.82 11.52
N LEU A 195 10.13 -3.39 10.32
CA LEU A 195 11.39 -3.92 9.80
C LEU A 195 12.46 -2.82 9.69
N LEU A 196 12.11 -1.64 9.15
CA LEU A 196 13.05 -0.53 9.03
C LEU A 196 13.49 0.03 10.39
N ALA A 197 12.60 0.04 11.38
CA ALA A 197 12.95 0.38 12.76
C ALA A 197 13.94 -0.64 13.35
N ALA A 198 13.76 -1.93 13.08
CA ALA A 198 14.69 -2.98 13.48
C ALA A 198 16.06 -2.83 12.80
N VAL A 199 16.09 -2.49 11.50
CA VAL A 199 17.33 -2.16 10.75
C VAL A 199 18.08 -1.01 11.44
N LYS A 200 17.38 0.08 11.76
CA LYS A 200 17.98 1.25 12.44
C LYS A 200 18.57 0.84 13.78
N LYS A 201 17.85 0.04 14.57
CA LYS A 201 18.32 -0.45 15.87
C LYS A 201 19.58 -1.29 15.73
N GLU A 202 19.63 -2.21 14.78
CA GLU A 202 20.76 -3.11 14.59
C GLU A 202 22.01 -2.39 14.06
N PHE A 203 21.85 -1.60 12.99
CA PHE A 203 23.00 -1.10 12.23
C PHE A 203 23.34 0.37 12.49
N LEU A 204 22.49 1.13 13.18
CA LEU A 204 22.83 2.48 13.66
C LEU A 204 23.05 2.53 15.17
N ILE A 205 22.49 1.59 15.95
CA ILE A 205 22.50 1.61 17.42
C ILE A 205 23.24 0.39 18.05
N GLY A 206 23.60 -0.66 17.28
CA GLY A 206 24.26 -1.91 17.78
C GLY A 206 25.80 -1.86 17.93
N PRO A 207 26.43 -2.81 18.67
CA PRO A 207 27.28 -2.52 19.83
C PRO A 207 28.72 -2.10 19.48
N LYS A 208 29.23 -1.10 20.20
CA LYS A 208 30.67 -0.90 20.37
C LYS A 208 31.20 -2.06 21.23
N GLU A 209 31.69 -3.13 20.63
CA GLU A 209 32.67 -3.97 21.32
C GLU A 209 33.86 -3.06 21.65
N ARG A 210 34.01 -2.69 22.92
CA ARG A 210 35.29 -2.18 23.39
C ARG A 210 36.22 -3.40 23.37
N PRO A 211 37.33 -3.38 22.62
CA PRO A 211 38.32 -4.42 22.77
C PRO A 211 38.75 -4.38 24.23
N TYR A 212 38.63 -5.52 24.92
CA TYR A 212 39.11 -5.69 26.28
C TYR A 212 40.57 -5.22 26.30
N LEU A 213 40.82 -4.04 26.88
CA LEU A 213 42.16 -3.61 27.23
C LEU A 213 42.68 -4.68 28.19
N ARG A 214 43.66 -5.47 27.73
CA ARG A 214 44.46 -6.31 28.61
C ARG A 214 45.03 -5.39 29.68
N LEU A 215 44.56 -5.54 30.92
CA LEU A 215 45.25 -5.02 32.08
C LEU A 215 46.53 -5.84 32.22
N VAL A 216 47.64 -5.25 31.80
CA VAL A 216 48.96 -5.71 32.19
C VAL A 216 49.10 -5.39 33.68
N LYS A 217 49.19 -6.42 34.51
CA LYS A 217 49.81 -6.37 35.83
C LYS A 217 50.94 -7.39 35.83
#